data_AF-A0A381J561-F1
#
_entry.id   AF-A0A381J561-F1
#
_cell.length_a   1.000
_cell.length_b   1.000
_cell.length_c   1.000
_cell.angle_alpha   90.00
_cell.angle_beta   90.00
_cell.angle_gamma   90.00
#
_symmetry.space_group_name_H-M   'P 1'
#
loop_
_entity.id
_entity.type
_entity.pdbx_description
1 polymer ?
#
loop_
_entity_poly.entity_id
_entity_poly.type
_entity_poly.pdbx_seq_one_letter_code
_entity_poly.pdbx_strand_id
1 'polypeptide(L)'
;MRIFNYLEIDSELYTPDIVNLVSAIHEYKGKQDLFIEAEPDILEAMLQVAKIQSTGASNRIEGIYTSEARLNELVIEKAEPTNRNEQEIAGYREVLNTIHENYEYITPRSNIILQLHRDLYSYNPTSAGGRWKNTDNVIEEVDREGKHKIRFQPLPAYATADAMESLGDEFLKAIDKGEVQGNCI
;
A
#
# COMPACT_ATOMS: atom_id res chain seq x y z
N MET A 1 11.64 22.39 1.04
CA MET A 1 11.38 21.05 1.58
C MET A 1 9.90 20.99 1.95
N ARG A 2 9.18 19.93 1.56
CA ARG A 2 7.78 19.77 1.98
C ARG A 2 7.76 19.51 3.49
N ILE A 3 6.92 20.22 4.23
CA ILE A 3 6.76 20.03 5.67
C ILE A 3 5.64 19.02 5.85
N PHE A 4 5.92 17.95 6.57
CA PHE A 4 4.92 17.00 7.05
C PHE A 4 4.64 17.34 8.52
N ASN A 5 3.38 17.55 8.87
CA ASN A 5 2.94 17.71 10.26
C ASN A 5 1.59 17.01 10.38
N TYR A 6 1.59 15.85 11.03
CA TYR A 6 0.39 15.04 11.24
C TYR A 6 -0.23 15.25 12.63
N LEU A 7 0.37 16.11 13.47
CA LEU A 7 -0.16 16.45 14.79
C LEU A 7 -1.24 17.53 14.72
N GLU A 8 -1.16 18.37 13.68
CA GLU A 8 -2.14 19.41 13.40
C GLU A 8 -2.98 18.97 12.20
N ILE A 9 -4.07 18.25 12.49
CA ILE A 9 -5.06 17.89 11.47
C ILE A 9 -5.85 19.15 11.12
N ASP A 10 -5.99 19.42 9.83
CA ASP A 10 -6.77 20.57 9.36
C ASP A 10 -8.22 20.47 9.88
N SER A 11 -8.68 21.55 10.50
CA SER A 11 -10.05 21.63 11.02
C SER A 11 -11.12 21.39 9.94
N GLU A 12 -10.78 21.64 8.67
CA GLU A 12 -11.65 21.39 7.52
C GLU A 12 -11.94 19.89 7.29
N LEU A 13 -11.12 18.99 7.86
CA LEU A 13 -11.34 17.54 7.77
C LEU A 13 -12.39 17.02 8.76
N TYR A 14 -12.80 17.80 9.76
CA TYR A 14 -13.84 17.40 10.72
C TYR A 14 -15.26 17.70 10.20
N THR A 15 -15.53 17.30 8.96
CA THR A 15 -16.89 17.38 8.41
C THR A 15 -17.78 16.31 9.04
N PRO A 16 -19.10 16.55 9.17
CA PRO A 16 -20.03 15.54 9.66
C PRO A 16 -19.93 14.21 8.90
N ASP A 17 -19.69 14.26 7.59
CA ASP A 17 -19.57 13.07 6.75
C ASP A 17 -18.33 12.24 7.12
N ILE A 18 -17.17 12.87 7.29
CA ILE A 18 -15.93 12.19 7.69
C ILE A 18 -16.09 11.59 9.09
N VAL A 19 -16.66 12.35 10.04
CA VAL A 19 -16.90 11.88 11.41
C VAL A 19 -17.87 10.69 11.43
N ASN A 20 -18.93 10.72 10.61
CA ASN A 20 -19.86 9.62 10.48
C ASN A 20 -19.18 8.36 9.90
N LEU A 21 -18.33 8.51 8.89
CA LEU A 21 -17.56 7.40 8.32
C LEU A 21 -16.60 6.78 9.34
N VAL A 22 -15.85 7.60 10.08
CA VAL A 22 -14.94 7.12 11.14
C VAL A 22 -15.73 6.41 12.24
N SER A 23 -16.89 6.92 12.62
CA SER A 23 -17.76 6.31 13.63
C SER A 23 -18.29 4.95 13.17
N ALA A 24 -18.73 4.86 11.91
CA ALA A 24 -19.18 3.60 11.32
C ALA A 24 -18.05 2.56 11.27
N ILE A 25 -16.83 2.96 10.88
CA ILE A 25 -15.66 2.08 10.88
C ILE A 25 -15.38 1.53 12.29
N HIS A 26 -15.47 2.38 13.32
CA HIS A 26 -15.30 1.93 14.71
C HIS A 26 -16.39 0.96 15.16
N GLU A 27 -17.65 1.19 14.78
CA GLU A 27 -18.75 0.27 15.10
C GLU A 27 -18.54 -1.10 14.44
N TYR A 28 -18.13 -1.14 13.18
CA TYR A 28 -17.85 -2.40 12.49
C TYR A 28 -16.60 -3.10 13.04
N LYS A 29 -15.56 -2.37 13.44
CA LYS A 29 -14.40 -2.95 14.13
C LYS A 29 -14.82 -3.65 15.42
N GLY A 30 -15.60 -2.99 16.28
CA GLY A 30 -16.07 -3.62 17.52
C GLY A 30 -16.96 -4.85 17.29
N LYS A 31 -17.70 -4.90 16.18
CA LYS A 31 -18.44 -6.12 15.78
C LYS A 31 -17.50 -7.21 15.30
N GLN A 32 -16.44 -6.87 14.56
CA GLN A 32 -15.45 -7.82 14.06
C GLN A 32 -14.74 -8.55 15.19
N ASP A 33 -14.41 -7.86 16.29
CA ASP A 33 -13.75 -8.45 17.46
C ASP A 33 -14.54 -9.65 18.02
N LEU A 34 -15.88 -9.60 17.98
CA LEU A 34 -16.75 -10.71 18.40
C LEU A 34 -16.68 -11.91 17.45
N PHE A 35 -16.46 -11.68 16.16
CA PHE A 35 -16.35 -12.74 15.15
C PHE A 35 -14.97 -13.41 15.16
N ILE A 36 -13.91 -12.71 15.58
CA ILE A 36 -12.54 -13.26 15.68
C ILE A 36 -12.52 -14.50 16.57
N GLU A 37 -13.20 -14.47 17.70
CA GLU A 37 -13.29 -15.62 18.61
C GLU A 37 -14.33 -16.67 18.16
N ALA A 38 -15.44 -16.22 17.56
CA ALA A 38 -16.59 -17.08 17.28
C ALA A 38 -16.45 -17.90 15.97
N GLU A 39 -15.83 -17.33 14.94
CA GLU A 39 -15.82 -17.90 13.58
C GLU A 39 -14.44 -17.77 12.87
N PRO A 40 -13.35 -18.30 13.47
CA PRO A 40 -11.99 -18.14 12.93
C PRO A 40 -11.83 -18.72 11.52
N ASP A 41 -12.47 -19.86 11.23
CA ASP A 41 -12.37 -20.51 9.91
C ASP A 41 -13.00 -19.65 8.78
N ILE A 42 -14.09 -18.94 9.10
CA ILE A 42 -14.76 -18.05 8.15
C ILE A 42 -13.88 -16.83 7.87
N LEU A 43 -13.29 -16.25 8.92
CA LEU A 43 -12.39 -15.11 8.79
C LEU A 43 -11.12 -15.46 8.01
N GLU A 44 -10.55 -16.65 8.21
CA GLU A 44 -9.41 -17.12 7.42
C GLU A 44 -9.80 -17.23 5.93
N ALA A 45 -10.96 -17.81 5.61
CA ALA A 45 -11.44 -17.89 4.24
C ALA A 45 -11.67 -16.50 3.62
N MET A 46 -12.25 -15.56 4.37
CA MET A 46 -12.44 -14.17 3.94
C MET A 46 -11.10 -13.46 3.70
N LEU A 47 -10.11 -13.70 4.55
CA LEU A 47 -8.77 -13.13 4.39
C LEU A 47 -8.11 -13.62 3.09
N GLN A 48 -8.23 -14.92 2.77
CA GLN A 48 -7.71 -15.45 1.51
C GLN A 48 -8.36 -14.78 0.29
N VAL A 49 -9.68 -14.61 0.30
CA VAL A 49 -10.41 -13.89 -0.75
C VAL A 49 -9.94 -12.43 -0.84
N ALA A 50 -9.80 -11.75 0.31
CA ALA A 50 -9.35 -10.37 0.37
C ALA A 50 -7.92 -10.20 -0.20
N LYS A 51 -7.00 -11.13 0.06
CA LYS A 51 -5.64 -11.12 -0.50
C LYS A 51 -5.65 -11.26 -2.03
N ILE A 52 -6.48 -12.17 -2.58
CA ILE A 52 -6.64 -12.32 -4.03
C ILE A 52 -7.18 -11.03 -4.65
N GLN A 53 -8.25 -10.48 -4.07
CA GLN A 53 -8.90 -9.27 -4.57
C GLN A 53 -7.98 -8.05 -4.48
N SER A 54 -7.28 -7.87 -3.36
CA SER A 54 -6.31 -6.80 -3.16
C SER A 54 -5.18 -6.86 -4.18
N THR A 55 -4.60 -8.05 -4.38
CA THR A 55 -3.54 -8.26 -5.37
C THR A 55 -4.05 -7.98 -6.79
N GLY A 56 -5.19 -8.57 -7.17
CA GLY A 56 -5.76 -8.40 -8.50
C GLY A 56 -6.15 -6.96 -8.80
N ALA A 57 -6.83 -6.28 -7.86
CA ALA A 57 -7.29 -4.90 -8.06
C ALA A 57 -6.12 -3.92 -8.13
N SER A 58 -5.14 -4.02 -7.22
CA SER A 58 -4.00 -3.10 -7.16
C SER A 58 -3.07 -3.24 -8.36
N ASN A 59 -2.91 -4.43 -8.92
CA ASN A 59 -2.17 -4.61 -10.16
C ASN A 59 -2.96 -4.10 -11.37
N ARG A 60 -4.28 -4.30 -11.41
CA ARG A 60 -5.13 -3.93 -12.54
C ARG A 60 -5.23 -2.42 -12.75
N ILE A 61 -5.15 -1.61 -11.68
CA ILE A 61 -5.10 -0.15 -11.81
C ILE A 61 -3.84 0.34 -12.54
N GLU A 62 -2.75 -0.43 -12.49
CA GLU A 62 -1.50 -0.18 -13.22
C GLU A 62 -1.46 -0.87 -14.60
N GLY A 63 -2.58 -1.46 -15.04
CA GLY A 63 -2.67 -2.19 -16.30
C GLY A 63 -2.02 -3.59 -16.27
N ILE A 64 -1.69 -4.11 -15.08
CA ILE A 64 -1.12 -5.44 -14.87
C ILE A 64 -2.25 -6.41 -14.54
N TYR A 65 -2.47 -7.42 -15.40
CA TYR A 65 -3.54 -8.38 -15.18
C TYR A 65 -3.22 -9.75 -15.80
N THR A 66 -3.90 -10.77 -15.30
CA THR A 66 -3.98 -12.13 -15.83
C THR A 66 -5.42 -12.65 -15.69
N SER A 67 -5.70 -13.90 -16.06
CA SER A 67 -7.03 -14.51 -15.86
C SER A 67 -7.32 -14.73 -14.37
N GLU A 68 -8.60 -14.77 -13.98
CA GLU A 68 -8.98 -15.00 -12.58
C GLU A 68 -8.47 -16.35 -12.06
N ALA A 69 -8.54 -17.42 -12.87
CA ALA A 69 -7.96 -18.72 -12.51
C ALA A 69 -6.46 -18.59 -12.22
N ARG A 70 -5.74 -17.86 -13.08
CA ARG A 70 -4.30 -17.70 -12.94
C ARG A 70 -3.93 -16.80 -11.77
N LEU A 71 -4.71 -15.76 -11.49
CA LEU A 71 -4.53 -14.93 -10.31
C LEU A 71 -4.67 -15.75 -9.03
N ASN A 72 -5.65 -16.65 -8.97
CA ASN A 72 -5.82 -17.56 -7.83
C ASN A 72 -4.61 -18.51 -7.66
N GLU A 73 -4.15 -19.15 -8.74
CA GLU A 73 -2.96 -20.02 -8.72
C GLU A 73 -1.71 -19.26 -8.24
N LEU A 74 -1.53 -18.02 -8.71
CA LEU A 74 -0.41 -17.19 -8.28
C LEU A 74 -0.55 -16.81 -6.80
N VAL A 75 -1.71 -16.35 -6.34
CA VAL A 75 -1.85 -15.82 -4.97
C VAL A 75 -1.90 -16.93 -3.91
N ILE A 76 -2.63 -18.01 -4.19
CA ILE A 76 -2.91 -19.08 -3.22
C ILE A 76 -1.92 -20.24 -3.36
N GLU A 77 -1.76 -20.76 -4.58
CA GLU A 77 -0.93 -21.95 -4.82
C GLU A 77 0.57 -21.62 -5.01
N LYS A 78 0.89 -20.32 -5.03
CA LYS A 78 2.25 -19.80 -5.28
C LYS A 78 2.85 -20.35 -6.57
N ALA A 79 2.03 -20.51 -7.61
CA ALA A 79 2.50 -21.00 -8.89
C ALA A 79 3.62 -20.12 -9.49
N GLU A 80 4.51 -20.72 -10.25
CA GLU A 80 5.61 -20.01 -10.91
C GLU A 80 5.08 -19.08 -12.01
N PRO A 81 5.43 -17.78 -12.01
CA PRO A 81 4.93 -16.83 -13.00
C PRO A 81 5.52 -17.10 -14.40
N THR A 82 4.68 -17.01 -15.42
CA THR A 82 5.04 -17.39 -16.80
C THR A 82 5.30 -16.20 -17.73
N ASN A 83 4.93 -14.99 -17.30
CA ASN A 83 5.10 -13.77 -18.06
C ASN A 83 5.31 -12.56 -17.13
N ARG A 84 5.64 -11.41 -17.71
CA ARG A 84 5.95 -10.19 -16.96
C ARG A 84 4.83 -9.76 -16.01
N ASN A 85 3.57 -9.80 -16.45
CA ASN A 85 2.44 -9.40 -15.59
C ASN A 85 2.33 -10.34 -14.39
N GLU A 86 2.51 -11.65 -14.60
CA GLU A 86 2.49 -12.62 -13.51
C GLU A 86 3.66 -12.46 -12.55
N GLN A 87 4.84 -12.07 -13.03
CA GLN A 87 5.99 -11.77 -12.17
C GLN A 87 5.71 -10.58 -11.26
N GLU A 88 5.09 -9.51 -11.79
CA GLU A 88 4.71 -8.34 -11.00
C GLU A 88 3.61 -8.68 -9.98
N ILE A 89 2.61 -9.48 -10.37
CA ILE A 89 1.58 -10.02 -9.45
C ILE A 89 2.20 -10.87 -8.34
N ALA A 90 3.14 -11.77 -8.67
CA ALA A 90 3.81 -12.63 -7.71
C ALA A 90 4.67 -11.83 -6.72
N GLY A 91 5.40 -10.82 -7.21
CA GLY A 91 6.14 -9.90 -6.35
C GLY A 91 5.25 -9.12 -5.39
N TYR A 92 4.10 -8.63 -5.86
CA TYR A 92 3.10 -7.96 -5.02
C TYR A 92 2.58 -8.88 -3.92
N ARG A 93 2.23 -10.12 -4.26
CA ARG A 93 1.80 -11.15 -3.31
C ARG A 93 2.81 -11.36 -2.18
N GLU A 94 4.10 -11.47 -2.49
CA GLU A 94 5.14 -11.68 -1.48
C GLU A 94 5.26 -10.51 -0.50
N VAL A 95 5.24 -9.28 -1.01
CA VAL A 95 5.28 -8.07 -0.18
C VAL A 95 4.02 -7.98 0.68
N LEU A 96 2.84 -8.21 0.10
CA LEU A 96 1.57 -8.19 0.82
C LEU A 96 1.55 -9.24 1.94
N ASN A 97 2.01 -10.47 1.68
CA ASN A 97 2.12 -11.51 2.71
C ASN A 97 3.11 -11.12 3.82
N THR A 98 4.28 -10.57 3.45
CA THR A 98 5.27 -10.10 4.43
C THR A 98 4.66 -9.07 5.38
N ILE A 99 3.90 -8.11 4.85
CA ILE A 99 3.21 -7.09 5.65
C ILE A 99 2.17 -7.74 6.55
N HIS A 100 1.29 -8.60 6.01
CA HIS A 100 0.23 -9.24 6.80
C HIS A 100 0.77 -10.12 7.93
N GLU A 101 1.87 -10.83 7.71
CA GLU A 101 2.42 -11.77 8.69
C GLU A 101 3.31 -11.09 9.74
N ASN A 102 3.84 -9.90 9.45
CA ASN A 102 4.87 -9.28 10.29
C ASN A 102 4.61 -7.79 10.60
N TYR A 103 3.40 -7.27 10.40
CA TYR A 103 3.10 -5.84 10.52
C TYR A 103 3.50 -5.25 11.88
N GLU A 104 3.37 -6.00 12.98
CA GLU A 104 3.76 -5.56 14.33
C GLU A 104 5.26 -5.22 14.44
N TYR A 105 6.08 -5.81 13.58
CA TYR A 105 7.53 -5.65 13.55
C TYR A 105 8.00 -4.77 12.38
N ILE A 106 7.09 -4.29 11.54
CA ILE A 106 7.39 -3.45 10.37
C ILE A 106 7.24 -1.98 10.77
N THR A 107 8.35 -1.35 11.12
CA THR A 107 8.39 0.11 11.27
C THR A 107 8.58 0.76 9.89
N PRO A 108 7.66 1.62 9.40
CA PRO A 108 7.70 2.19 8.05
C PRO A 108 8.76 3.29 7.87
N ARG A 109 10.03 2.93 8.06
CA ARG A 109 11.19 3.77 7.78
C ARG A 109 11.65 3.60 6.33
N SER A 110 12.37 4.59 5.80
CA SER A 110 12.87 4.60 4.42
C SER A 110 13.58 3.32 4.01
N ASN A 111 14.40 2.72 4.87
CA ASN A 111 15.10 1.46 4.59
C ASN A 111 14.14 0.28 4.43
N ILE A 112 13.09 0.20 5.25
CA ILE A 112 12.06 -0.85 5.16
C ILE A 112 11.20 -0.65 3.91
N ILE A 113 10.85 0.59 3.58
CA ILE A 113 10.12 0.90 2.34
C ILE A 113 10.94 0.48 1.11
N LEU A 114 12.24 0.80 1.08
CA LEU A 114 13.13 0.35 0.01
C LEU A 114 13.30 -1.17 -0.01
N GLN A 115 13.30 -1.84 1.14
CA GLN A 115 13.32 -3.29 1.22
C GLN A 115 12.08 -3.91 0.57
N LEU A 116 10.89 -3.48 1.00
CA LEU A 116 9.62 -3.94 0.43
C LEU A 116 9.55 -3.63 -1.07
N HIS A 117 10.00 -2.44 -1.48
CA HIS A 117 10.10 -2.07 -2.89
C HIS A 117 11.07 -2.98 -3.66
N ARG A 118 12.20 -3.42 -3.09
CA ARG A 118 13.08 -4.40 -3.73
C ARG A 118 12.38 -5.74 -3.90
N ASP A 119 11.71 -6.21 -2.84
CA ASP A 119 11.09 -7.52 -2.79
C ASP A 119 9.89 -7.62 -3.76
N LEU A 120 9.25 -6.47 -4.06
CA LEU A 120 8.26 -6.34 -5.14
C LEU A 120 8.81 -6.76 -6.52
N TYR A 121 10.11 -6.60 -6.77
CA TYR A 121 10.79 -6.98 -8.02
C TYR A 121 11.47 -8.35 -7.95
N SER A 122 11.23 -9.15 -6.91
CA SER A 122 11.88 -10.47 -6.72
C SER A 122 11.77 -11.40 -7.93
N TYR A 123 10.62 -11.40 -8.62
CA TYR A 123 10.37 -12.24 -9.82
C TYR A 123 10.71 -11.56 -11.15
N ASN A 124 11.04 -10.27 -11.13
CA ASN A 124 11.48 -9.50 -12.28
C ASN A 124 12.57 -8.51 -11.84
N PRO A 125 13.80 -9.00 -11.57
CA PRO A 125 14.85 -8.18 -10.99
C PRO A 125 15.29 -7.11 -12.00
N THR A 126 14.73 -5.91 -11.83
CA THR A 126 15.16 -4.70 -12.55
C THR A 126 16.12 -3.90 -11.68
N SER A 127 16.87 -2.99 -12.29
CA SER A 127 17.72 -2.05 -11.56
C SER A 127 16.94 -1.02 -10.73
N ALA A 128 15.61 -0.96 -10.86
CA ALA A 128 14.74 -0.02 -10.16
C ALA A 128 14.36 -0.47 -8.74
N GLY A 129 14.27 -1.79 -8.50
CA GLY A 129 13.88 -2.34 -7.21
C GLY A 129 14.80 -1.87 -6.08
N GLY A 130 14.20 -1.44 -4.97
CA GLY A 130 14.90 -1.00 -3.76
C GLY A 130 15.74 0.26 -3.90
N ARG A 131 15.44 1.12 -4.88
CA ARG A 131 16.09 2.41 -5.05
C ARG A 131 15.06 3.52 -5.20
N TRP A 132 15.41 4.70 -4.71
CA TRP A 132 14.68 5.90 -5.08
C TRP A 132 14.91 6.22 -6.56
N LYS A 133 13.95 6.94 -7.16
CA LYS A 133 14.11 7.44 -8.51
C LYS A 133 15.37 8.29 -8.63
N ASN A 134 16.09 8.14 -9.73
CA ASN A 134 17.29 8.90 -10.06
C ASN A 134 17.04 9.96 -11.15
N THR A 135 15.83 9.99 -11.70
CA THR A 135 15.36 10.97 -12.68
C THR A 135 14.02 11.55 -12.23
N ASP A 136 13.76 12.78 -12.64
CA ASP A 136 12.47 13.41 -12.41
C ASP A 136 11.40 12.75 -13.29
N ASN A 137 10.19 12.64 -12.76
CA ASN A 137 9.03 12.11 -13.46
C ASN A 137 7.89 13.12 -13.42
N VAL A 138 6.99 13.05 -14.40
CA VAL A 138 5.79 13.88 -14.52
C VAL A 138 4.59 13.00 -14.83
N ILE A 139 3.44 13.35 -14.27
CA ILE A 139 2.17 12.77 -14.69
C ILE A 139 1.54 13.78 -15.66
N GLU A 140 1.48 13.41 -16.94
CA GLU A 140 0.95 14.25 -18.01
C GLU A 140 -0.36 13.69 -18.55
N GLU A 141 -1.28 14.59 -18.90
CA GLU A 141 -2.47 14.30 -19.70
C GLU A 141 -2.21 14.77 -21.13
N VAL A 142 -2.52 13.92 -22.11
CA VAL A 142 -2.48 14.27 -23.53
C VAL A 142 -3.92 14.40 -24.00
N ASP A 143 -4.30 15.59 -24.45
CA ASP A 143 -5.66 15.82 -24.97
C ASP A 143 -5.86 15.25 -26.38
N ARG A 144 -7.09 15.35 -26.90
CA ARG A 144 -7.45 14.82 -28.23
C ARG A 144 -6.74 15.52 -29.38
N GLU A 145 -6.17 16.69 -29.15
CA GLU A 145 -5.41 17.46 -30.14
C GLU A 145 -3.89 17.20 -30.02
N GLY A 146 -3.48 16.31 -29.12
CA GLY A 146 -2.07 15.95 -28.88
C GLY A 146 -1.34 16.93 -27.97
N LYS A 147 -2.04 17.84 -27.28
CA LYS A 147 -1.41 18.79 -26.37
C LYS A 147 -1.17 18.15 -25.01
N HIS A 148 0.06 18.30 -24.53
CA HIS A 148 0.48 17.82 -23.22
C HIS A 148 0.17 18.84 -22.13
N LYS A 149 -0.40 18.38 -21.03
CA LYS A 149 -0.62 19.15 -19.81
C LYS A 149 -0.13 18.36 -18.60
N ILE A 150 0.80 18.95 -17.84
CA ILE A 150 1.24 18.37 -16.57
C ILE A 150 0.07 18.41 -15.58
N ARG A 151 -0.34 17.24 -15.09
CA ARG A 151 -1.36 17.05 -14.04
C ARG A 151 -0.75 17.10 -12.66
N PHE A 152 0.41 16.48 -12.52
CA PHE A 152 1.11 16.40 -11.27
C PHE A 152 2.61 16.28 -11.50
N GLN A 153 3.37 17.05 -10.72
CA GLN A 153 4.82 17.01 -10.67
C GLN A 153 5.21 16.52 -9.27
N PRO A 154 5.64 15.25 -9.13
CA PRO A 154 6.25 14.76 -7.89
C PRO A 154 7.52 15.56 -7.54
N LEU A 155 7.99 15.40 -6.30
CA LEU A 155 9.27 15.98 -5.85
C LEU A 155 10.42 15.61 -6.78
N PRO A 156 11.42 16.46 -6.98
CA PRO A 156 12.62 16.08 -7.72
C PRO A 156 13.31 14.84 -7.16
N ALA A 157 14.00 14.08 -8.01
CA ALA A 157 14.72 12.86 -7.63
C ALA A 157 15.66 13.08 -6.45
N TYR A 158 16.46 14.15 -6.49
CA TYR A 158 17.43 14.47 -5.44
C TYR A 158 16.78 14.73 -4.07
N ALA A 159 15.52 15.19 -4.04
CA ALA A 159 14.81 15.54 -2.81
C ALA A 159 13.98 14.37 -2.25
N THR A 160 13.91 13.24 -2.96
CA THR A 160 13.00 12.13 -2.62
C THR A 160 13.43 11.43 -1.33
N ALA A 161 14.73 11.19 -1.13
CA ALA A 161 15.24 10.49 0.04
C ALA A 161 14.91 11.25 1.34
N ASP A 162 15.29 12.53 1.41
CA ASP A 162 15.04 13.40 2.56
C ASP A 162 13.54 13.54 2.86
N ALA A 163 12.71 13.64 1.81
CA ALA A 163 11.27 13.73 1.98
C ALA A 163 10.66 12.43 2.53
N MET A 164 11.14 11.26 2.10
CA MET A 164 10.67 9.96 2.61
C MET A 164 11.11 9.73 4.06
N GLU A 165 12.31 10.18 4.43
CA GLU A 165 12.78 10.15 5.81
C GLU A 165 11.92 11.04 6.71
N SER A 166 11.72 12.30 6.31
CA SER A 166 10.84 13.22 7.04
C SER A 166 9.40 12.71 7.11
N LEU A 167 8.88 12.10 6.05
CA LEU A 167 7.55 11.48 6.03
C LEU A 167 7.43 10.37 7.08
N GLY A 168 8.38 9.44 7.10
CA GLY A 168 8.38 8.33 8.04
C GLY A 168 8.52 8.79 9.49
N ASP A 169 9.42 9.73 9.76
CA ASP A 169 9.62 10.26 11.10
C ASP A 169 8.40 11.02 11.62
N GLU A 170 7.77 11.86 10.80
CA GLU A 170 6.56 12.59 11.22
C GLU A 170 5.35 11.65 11.37
N PHE A 171 5.25 10.62 10.53
CA PHE A 171 4.22 9.59 10.70
C PHE A 171 4.38 8.86 12.04
N LEU A 172 5.59 8.38 12.35
CA LEU A 172 5.87 7.68 13.61
C LEU A 172 5.64 8.58 14.83
N LYS A 173 6.09 9.84 14.77
CA LYS A 173 5.83 10.82 15.84
C LYS A 173 4.33 11.01 16.10
N ALA A 174 3.50 11.01 15.05
CA ALA A 174 2.06 11.19 15.19
C ALA A 174 1.37 9.94 15.75
N ILE A 175 1.80 8.75 15.35
CA ILE A 175 1.32 7.49 15.92
C ILE A 175 1.71 7.39 17.41
N ASP A 176 2.96 7.69 17.76
CA ASP A 176 3.46 7.63 19.14
C ASP A 176 2.78 8.65 20.06
N LYS A 177 2.50 9.87 19.58
CA LYS A 177 1.80 10.89 20.37
C LYS A 177 0.30 10.66 20.46
N GLY A 178 -0.25 9.99 19.46
CA GLY A 178 -1.68 9.77 19.32
C GLY A 178 -2.16 8.47 19.94
N GLU A 179 -1.52 7.94 21.01
CA GLU A 179 -1.85 6.68 21.71
C GLU A 179 -3.38 6.46 21.91
N VAL A 180 -4.05 6.07 20.84
CA VAL A 180 -5.00 4.98 20.86
C VAL A 180 -4.08 3.77 20.77
N GLN A 181 -4.09 2.96 21.82
CA GLN A 181 -3.63 1.58 21.73
C GLN A 181 -4.45 0.89 20.64
N GLY A 182 -3.98 1.04 19.39
CA GLY A 182 -4.33 0.17 18.30
C GLY A 182 -3.56 -1.10 18.53
N ASN A 183 -4.04 -1.94 19.46
CA ASN A 183 -4.01 -3.36 19.17
C ASN A 183 -4.78 -3.50 17.84
N CYS A 184 -4.06 -3.46 16.74
CA CYS A 184 -4.35 -4.36 15.65
C CYS A 184 -3.88 -5.72 16.17
N ILE A 185 -4.76 -6.40 16.90
CA ILE A 185 -5.11 -7.82 16.74
C ILE A 185 -6.57 -7.92 17.17
#